data_AF-A0A4Z0HH00-F1
#
_entry.id   AF-A0A4Z0HH00-F1
#
_cell.length_a   1.000
_cell.length_b   1.000
_cell.length_c   1.000
_cell.angle_alpha   90.00
_cell.angle_beta   90.00
_cell.angle_gamma   90.00
#
_symmetry.space_group_name_H-M   'P 1'
#
loop_
_entity.id
_entity.type
_entity.pdbx_description
1 polymer ?
#
loop_
_entity_poly.entity_id
_entity_poly.type
_entity_poly.pdbx_seq_one_letter_code
_entity_poly.pdbx_strand_id
1 'polypeptide(L)'
;MCSTVLQSAEINTLAAFAADYDEAGARTFGCLLYSLDKRESATYWWRFAAGAGDALAAHLLAAHHAAIGPNADSRAWAAFSQMLGFRRDRHVPQPVGHRTELAPSFAREIPMRQEARLFLRYPQLPDALLSR
;
A
#
# COMPACT_ATOMS: atom_id res chain seq x y z
N MET A 1 1.79 -22.74 -22.22
CA MET A 1 1.00 -22.45 -20.99
C MET A 1 0.44 -21.04 -21.00
N CYS A 2 1.24 -19.97 -21.12
CA CYS A 2 0.71 -18.61 -21.20
C CYS A 2 -0.24 -18.40 -22.40
N SER A 3 0.09 -18.94 -23.58
CA SER A 3 -0.80 -18.90 -24.74
C SER A 3 -2.16 -19.55 -24.48
N THR A 4 -2.18 -20.68 -23.77
CA THR A 4 -3.41 -21.38 -23.38
C THR A 4 -4.27 -20.53 -22.44
N VAL A 5 -3.66 -19.85 -21.46
CA VAL A 5 -4.36 -18.93 -20.55
C VAL A 5 -4.94 -17.75 -21.31
N LEU A 6 -4.14 -17.11 -22.19
CA LEU A 6 -4.57 -15.98 -23.00
C LEU A 6 -5.68 -16.32 -24.01
N GLN A 7 -5.80 -17.59 -24.40
CA GLN A 7 -6.83 -18.10 -25.31
C GLN A 7 -8.04 -18.71 -24.57
N SER A 8 -8.03 -18.70 -23.24
CA SER A 8 -9.12 -19.23 -22.41
C SER A 8 -10.15 -18.15 -22.08
N ALA A 9 -11.30 -18.57 -21.55
CA ALA A 9 -12.34 -17.64 -21.09
C ALA A 9 -11.88 -16.69 -19.96
N GLU A 10 -10.78 -17.03 -19.27
CA GLU A 10 -10.13 -16.19 -18.26
C GLU A 10 -9.60 -14.87 -18.83
N ILE A 11 -9.48 -14.72 -20.15
CA ILE A 11 -9.11 -13.43 -20.73
C ILE A 11 -10.09 -12.31 -20.34
N ASN A 12 -11.36 -12.66 -20.07
CA ASN A 12 -12.36 -11.71 -19.61
C ASN A 12 -12.14 -11.28 -18.15
N THR A 13 -11.56 -12.15 -17.31
CA THR A 13 -11.23 -11.81 -15.91
C THR A 13 -10.05 -10.83 -15.85
N LEU A 14 -9.13 -10.90 -16.82
CA LEU A 14 -8.07 -9.89 -16.98
C LEU A 14 -8.64 -8.51 -17.33
N ALA A 15 -9.63 -8.43 -18.20
CA ALA A 15 -10.28 -7.16 -18.54
C ALA A 15 -11.01 -6.55 -17.33
N ALA A 16 -11.70 -7.36 -16.53
CA ALA A 16 -12.32 -6.92 -15.28
C ALA A 16 -11.28 -6.43 -14.27
N PHE A 17 -10.19 -7.19 -14.07
CA PHE A 17 -9.08 -6.76 -13.22
C PHE A 17 -8.50 -5.42 -13.68
N ALA A 18 -8.28 -5.24 -14.99
CA ALA A 18 -7.75 -4.01 -15.56
C ALA A 18 -8.68 -2.80 -15.36
N ALA A 19 -9.99 -3.01 -15.26
CA ALA A 19 -10.96 -1.95 -15.03
C ALA A 19 -11.05 -1.53 -13.55
N ASP A 20 -10.82 -2.48 -12.63
CA ASP A 20 -11.10 -2.30 -11.20
C ASP A 20 -9.85 -2.16 -10.32
N TYR A 21 -8.64 -2.39 -10.83
CA TYR A 21 -7.44 -2.25 -9.99
C TYR A 21 -7.20 -0.79 -9.57
N ASP A 22 -6.60 -0.62 -8.39
CA ASP A 22 -6.21 0.68 -7.84
C ASP A 22 -4.69 0.73 -7.66
N GLU A 23 -4.01 1.44 -8.56
CA GLU A 23 -2.55 1.62 -8.49
C GLU A 23 -2.12 2.40 -7.24
N ALA A 24 -2.94 3.36 -6.77
CA ALA A 24 -2.68 4.11 -5.56
C ALA A 24 -2.82 3.22 -4.31
N GLY A 25 -3.78 2.29 -4.32
CA GLY A 25 -3.96 1.25 -3.31
C GLY A 25 -2.76 0.30 -3.25
N ALA A 26 -2.32 -0.21 -4.40
CA ALA A 26 -1.11 -1.03 -4.51
C ALA A 26 0.15 -0.31 -4.00
N ARG A 27 0.34 0.96 -4.39
CA ARG A 27 1.43 1.80 -3.88
C ARG A 27 1.39 1.94 -2.37
N THR A 28 0.21 2.21 -1.82
CA THR A 28 -0.02 2.42 -0.38
C THR A 28 0.25 1.14 0.42
N PHE A 29 -0.19 -0.02 -0.09
CA PHE A 29 0.14 -1.31 0.49
C PHE A 29 1.66 -1.58 0.45
N GLY A 30 2.33 -1.23 -0.65
CA GLY A 30 3.79 -1.25 -0.72
C GLY A 30 4.46 -0.40 0.35
N CYS A 31 3.95 0.81 0.62
CA CYS A 31 4.45 1.67 1.70
C CYS A 31 4.25 1.03 3.09
N LEU A 32 3.10 0.41 3.36
CA LEU A 32 2.86 -0.33 4.61
C LEU A 32 3.89 -1.45 4.80
N LEU A 33 4.12 -2.26 3.76
CA LEU A 33 5.11 -3.35 3.81
C LEU A 33 6.52 -2.81 4.03
N TYR A 34 6.87 -1.68 3.42
CA TYR A 34 8.16 -1.03 3.61
C TYR A 34 8.35 -0.59 5.06
N SER A 35 7.32 -0.03 5.71
CA SER A 35 7.33 0.31 7.13
C SER A 35 7.47 -0.89 8.05
N LEU A 36 7.06 -2.08 7.61
CA LEU A 36 7.24 -3.37 8.31
C LEU A 36 8.56 -4.07 7.95
N ASP A 37 9.49 -3.37 7.30
CA ASP A 37 10.78 -3.85 6.80
C ASP A 37 10.68 -5.03 5.80
N LYS A 38 9.51 -5.23 5.19
CA LYS A 38 9.29 -6.22 4.11
C LYS A 38 9.69 -5.64 2.76
N ARG A 39 10.98 -5.29 2.61
CA ARG A 39 11.51 -4.51 1.48
C ARG A 39 11.27 -5.14 0.12
N GLU A 40 11.52 -6.44 -0.02
CA GLU A 40 11.31 -7.14 -1.30
C GLU A 40 9.84 -7.06 -1.73
N SER A 41 8.92 -7.43 -0.84
CA SER A 41 7.48 -7.35 -1.08
C SER A 41 7.01 -5.92 -1.35
N ALA A 42 7.53 -4.93 -0.61
CA ALA A 42 7.24 -3.53 -0.86
C ALA A 42 7.63 -3.10 -2.28
N THR A 43 8.85 -3.44 -2.71
CA THR A 43 9.32 -3.09 -4.05
C THR A 43 8.57 -3.84 -5.15
N TYR A 44 8.08 -5.06 -4.90
CA TYR A 44 7.18 -5.76 -5.82
C TYR A 44 5.90 -4.95 -6.06
N TRP A 45 5.23 -4.51 -5.00
CA TRP A 45 4.00 -3.72 -5.11
C TRP A 45 4.22 -2.36 -5.75
N TRP A 46 5.35 -1.71 -5.49
CA TRP A 46 5.70 -0.48 -6.20
C TRP A 46 5.97 -0.71 -7.69
N ARG A 47 6.58 -1.84 -8.08
CA ARG A 47 6.77 -2.17 -9.51
C ARG A 47 5.44 -2.44 -10.21
N PHE A 48 4.53 -3.15 -9.54
CA PHE A 48 3.17 -3.37 -10.02
C PHE A 48 2.44 -2.03 -10.25
N ALA A 49 2.39 -1.16 -9.23
CA ALA A 49 1.72 0.14 -9.32
C ALA A 49 2.36 1.04 -10.39
N ALA A 50 3.69 1.08 -10.48
CA ALA A 50 4.39 1.84 -11.50
C ALA A 50 4.10 1.33 -12.92
N GLY A 51 4.08 0.01 -13.11
CA GLY A 51 3.69 -0.62 -14.38
C GLY A 51 2.24 -0.33 -14.77
N ALA A 52 1.39 -0.05 -13.79
CA ALA A 52 0.01 0.36 -13.95
C ALA A 52 -0.19 1.88 -14.11
N GLY A 53 0.89 2.67 -14.12
CA GLY A 53 0.85 4.12 -14.38
C GLY A 53 1.05 5.02 -13.16
N ASP A 54 1.28 4.47 -11.97
CA ASP A 54 1.52 5.26 -10.76
C ASP A 54 2.91 5.92 -10.77
N ALA A 55 2.93 7.22 -11.08
CA ALA A 55 4.16 8.01 -11.17
C ALA A 55 4.91 8.12 -9.82
N LEU A 56 4.20 8.10 -8.69
CA LEU A 56 4.80 8.14 -7.36
C LEU A 56 5.42 6.79 -6.99
N ALA A 57 4.79 5.67 -7.35
CA ALA A 57 5.38 4.35 -7.13
C ALA A 57 6.72 4.20 -7.86
N ALA A 58 6.81 4.68 -9.11
CA ALA A 58 8.07 4.74 -9.84
C ALA A 58 9.11 5.63 -9.14
N HIS A 59 8.68 6.78 -8.59
CA HIS A 59 9.57 7.65 -7.80
C HIS A 59 10.09 6.98 -6.52
N LEU A 60 9.23 6.26 -5.80
CA LEU A 60 9.60 5.52 -4.59
C LEU A 60 10.63 4.42 -4.89
N LEU A 61 10.52 3.73 -6.02
CA LEU A 61 11.55 2.77 -6.49
C LEU A 61 12.88 3.47 -6.78
N ALA A 62 12.85 4.61 -7.46
CA ALA A 62 14.06 5.39 -7.74
C ALA A 62 14.78 5.81 -6.44
N ALA A 63 14.01 6.30 -5.46
CA ALA A 63 14.50 6.69 -4.14
C ALA A 63 15.04 5.49 -3.35
N HIS A 64 14.34 4.36 -3.38
CA HIS A 64 14.77 3.12 -2.73
C HIS A 64 16.14 2.66 -3.24
N HIS A 65 16.30 2.57 -4.57
CA HIS A 65 17.56 2.16 -5.17
C HIS A 65 18.68 3.18 -4.91
N ALA A 66 18.37 4.49 -4.95
CA ALA A 66 19.34 5.54 -4.61
C ALA A 66 19.86 5.42 -3.18
N ALA A 67 19.00 5.05 -2.22
CA ALA A 67 19.36 4.90 -0.81
C ALA A 67 20.27 3.68 -0.53
N ILE A 68 20.17 2.62 -1.35
CA ILE A 68 21.06 1.46 -1.27
C ILE A 68 22.39 1.75 -1.99
N GLY A 69 22.35 2.55 -3.06
CA GLY A 69 23.50 3.00 -3.82
C GLY A 69 23.09 3.41 -5.23
N PRO A 70 23.45 4.61 -5.71
CA PRO A 70 23.08 5.06 -7.06
C PRO A 70 23.55 4.08 -8.14
N ASN A 71 22.60 3.44 -8.81
CA ASN A 71 22.86 2.42 -9.82
C ASN A 71 21.98 2.63 -11.07
N ALA A 72 22.08 1.72 -12.04
CA ALA A 72 21.29 1.78 -13.26
C ALA A 72 19.78 1.76 -12.97
N ASP A 73 19.32 0.95 -12.02
CA ASP A 73 17.91 0.86 -11.64
C ASP A 73 17.40 2.19 -11.09
N SER A 74 18.15 2.86 -10.22
CA SER A 74 17.78 4.17 -9.68
C SER A 74 17.54 5.19 -10.80
N ARG A 75 18.42 5.22 -11.81
CA ARG A 75 18.27 6.11 -12.98
C ARG A 75 17.10 5.71 -13.87
N ALA A 76 16.91 4.42 -14.12
CA ALA A 76 15.82 3.91 -14.95
C ALA A 76 14.47 4.24 -14.33
N TRP A 77 14.29 3.99 -13.02
CA TRP A 77 13.06 4.31 -12.32
C TRP A 77 12.82 5.83 -12.20
N ALA A 78 13.89 6.62 -12.04
CA ALA A 78 13.76 8.09 -12.07
C ALA A 78 13.27 8.59 -13.43
N ALA A 79 13.82 8.06 -14.53
CA ALA A 79 13.38 8.40 -15.88
C ALA A 79 11.95 7.93 -16.14
N PHE A 80 11.59 6.72 -15.72
CA PHE A 80 10.24 6.19 -15.87
C PHE A 80 9.21 7.02 -15.07
N SER A 81 9.55 7.41 -13.85
CA SER A 81 8.75 8.33 -13.04
C SER A 81 8.52 9.68 -13.73
N GLN A 82 9.54 10.22 -14.40
CA GLN A 82 9.41 11.45 -15.20
C GLN A 82 8.52 11.25 -16.43
N MET A 83 8.64 10.11 -17.12
CA MET A 83 7.78 9.76 -18.27
C MET A 83 6.31 9.65 -17.87
N LEU A 84 6.02 9.14 -16.67
CA LEU A 84 4.68 9.12 -16.08
C LEU A 84 4.21 10.49 -15.57
N GLY A 85 5.01 11.55 -15.74
CA GLY A 85 4.65 12.91 -15.36
C GLY A 85 4.71 13.16 -13.85
N PHE A 86 5.55 12.43 -13.12
CA PHE A 86 5.69 12.62 -11.67
C PHE A 86 6.01 14.08 -11.34
N ARG A 87 5.19 14.61 -10.44
CA ARG A 87 5.36 15.93 -9.86
C ARG A 87 5.07 15.85 -8.37
N ARG A 88 6.03 16.29 -7.54
CA ARG A 88 5.92 16.17 -6.08
C ARG A 88 4.67 16.86 -5.52
N ASP A 89 4.35 18.05 -6.01
CA ASP A 89 3.21 18.85 -5.56
C ASP A 89 1.85 18.22 -5.89
N ARG A 90 1.77 17.43 -6.95
CA ARG A 90 0.53 16.76 -7.39
C ARG A 90 0.39 15.34 -6.85
N HIS A 91 1.49 14.59 -6.77
CA HIS A 91 1.44 13.15 -6.56
C HIS A 91 1.77 12.73 -5.14
N VAL A 92 2.57 13.50 -4.40
CA VAL A 92 2.85 13.17 -3.00
C VAL A 92 1.57 13.43 -2.19
N PRO A 93 1.00 12.40 -1.53
CA PRO A 93 -0.20 12.59 -0.73
C PRO A 93 0.07 13.61 0.36
N GLN A 94 -0.87 14.54 0.54
CA GLN A 94 -0.78 15.48 1.65
C GLN A 94 -0.95 14.69 2.95
N PRO A 95 -0.06 14.85 3.94
CA PRO A 95 -0.27 14.25 5.25
C PRO A 95 -1.58 14.79 5.82
N VAL A 96 -2.57 13.92 5.97
CA VAL A 96 -3.74 14.25 6.80
C VAL A 96 -3.18 14.31 8.22
N GLY A 97 -3.05 15.52 8.77
CA GLY A 97 -2.37 15.79 10.05
C GLY A 97 -2.87 14.89 11.19
N HIS A 98 -2.16 14.87 12.33
CA HIS A 98 -2.35 14.03 13.53
C HIS A 98 -3.81 13.80 14.01
N ARG A 99 -4.64 13.14 13.21
CA ARG A 99 -5.93 12.61 13.62
C ARG A 99 -5.71 11.14 13.89
N THR A 100 -5.88 10.78 15.15
CA THR A 100 -6.06 9.42 15.63
C THR A 100 -7.35 8.76 15.13
N GLU A 101 -8.13 9.45 14.29
CA GLU A 101 -9.33 8.92 13.66
C GLU A 101 -8.91 8.01 12.49
N LEU A 102 -9.06 6.70 12.67
CA LEU A 102 -8.97 5.72 11.60
C LEU A 102 -9.90 6.14 10.45
N ALA A 103 -9.43 6.01 9.20
CA ALA A 103 -10.28 6.24 8.04
C ALA A 103 -11.60 5.44 8.19
N PRO A 104 -12.78 5.99 7.84
CA PRO A 104 -14.07 5.38 8.15
C PRO A 104 -14.22 3.92 7.68
N SER A 105 -13.57 3.56 6.57
CA SER A 105 -13.52 2.19 6.02
C SER A 105 -12.64 1.22 6.82
N PHE A 106 -11.76 1.74 7.68
CA PHE A 106 -10.87 0.98 8.59
C PHE A 106 -11.31 1.10 10.05
N ALA A 107 -12.27 1.98 10.36
CA ALA A 107 -12.90 2.07 11.67
C ALA A 107 -13.96 0.97 11.78
N ARG A 108 -13.71 -0.02 12.63
CA ARG A 108 -14.76 -0.96 13.04
C ARG A 108 -15.38 -0.42 14.32
N GLU A 109 -16.70 -0.17 14.31
CA GLU A 109 -17.42 0.11 15.54
C GLU A 109 -17.26 -1.09 16.49
N ILE A 110 -16.53 -0.89 17.59
CA ILE A 110 -16.50 -1.85 18.69
C ILE A 110 -17.74 -1.56 19.54
N PRO A 111 -18.72 -2.48 19.63
CA PRO A 111 -19.87 -2.27 20.49
C PRO A 111 -19.36 -2.00 21.91
N MET A 112 -19.69 -0.83 22.46
CA MET A 112 -19.26 -0.41 23.80
C MET A 112 -19.98 -1.24 24.88
N ARG A 113 -19.59 -2.50 25.00
CA ARG A 113 -19.93 -3.36 26.14
C ARG A 113 -19.03 -3.03 27.33
N GLN A 114 -19.44 -3.49 28.49
CA GLN A 114 -18.79 -3.17 29.76
C GLN A 114 -17.31 -3.57 29.77
N GLU A 115 -16.94 -4.65 29.09
CA GLU A 115 -15.57 -5.15 28.99
C GLU A 115 -14.67 -4.20 28.18
N ALA A 116 -15.18 -3.64 27.07
CA ALA A 116 -14.46 -2.65 26.26
C ALA A 116 -14.21 -1.34 27.04
N ARG A 117 -15.17 -0.94 27.88
CA ARG A 117 -15.02 0.22 28.78
C ARG A 117 -13.98 -0.01 29.87
N LEU A 118 -13.89 -1.23 30.40
CA LEU A 118 -12.90 -1.61 31.40
C LEU A 118 -11.50 -1.65 30.78
N PHE A 119 -11.35 -2.20 29.57
CA PHE A 119 -10.08 -2.21 28.83
C PHE A 119 -9.54 -0.80 28.54
N LEU A 120 -10.41 0.14 28.16
CA LEU A 120 -10.02 1.53 27.91
C LEU A 120 -9.66 2.31 29.18
N ARG A 121 -10.21 1.91 30.33
CA ARG A 121 -10.02 2.61 31.61
C ARG A 121 -8.85 2.04 32.43
N TYR A 122 -8.53 0.76 32.26
CA TYR A 122 -7.48 0.08 33.00
C TYR A 122 -6.44 -0.51 32.03
N PRO A 123 -5.17 -0.09 32.11
CA PRO A 123 -4.10 -0.59 31.23
C PRO A 123 -3.78 -2.08 31.46
N GLN A 124 -4.33 -2.69 32.51
CA GLN A 124 -4.24 -4.11 32.81
C GLN A 124 -5.67 -4.65 32.94
N LEU A 125 -6.01 -5.69 32.18
CA LEU A 125 -7.34 -6.32 32.22
C LEU A 125 -7.50 -7.03 33.57
N PRO A 126 -8.53 -6.73 34.39
CA PRO A 126 -8.72 -7.40 35.68
C PRO A 126 -8.87 -8.91 35.53
N ASP A 127 -8.22 -9.68 36.40
CA ASP A 127 -8.16 -11.16 36.34
C ASP A 127 -9.55 -11.83 36.26
N ALA A 128 -10.59 -11.18 36.82
CA ALA A 128 -11.98 -11.63 36.77
C ALA A 128 -12.59 -11.69 35.35
N LEU A 129 -11.96 -11.06 34.35
CA LEU A 129 -12.35 -11.13 32.93
C LEU A 129 -11.48 -12.09 32.12
N LEU A 130 -10.35 -12.55 32.67
CA LEU A 130 -9.46 -13.53 32.04
C LEU A 130 -9.94 -14.97 32.30
N SER A 131 -10.86 -15.18 33.24
CA SER A 131 -11.48 -16.47 33.53
C SER A 131 -12.79 -16.65 32.75
N ARG A 132 -12.69 -17.23 31.55
CA ARG A 132 -13.79 -17.94 30.89
C ARG A 132 -13.31 -19.24 30.30
#